data_AF-A0A1G4YB33-F1
#
_entry.id   AF-A0A1G4YB33-F1
#
_cell.length_a   1.000
_cell.length_b   1.000
_cell.length_c   1.000
_cell.angle_alpha   90.00
_cell.angle_beta   90.00
_cell.angle_gamma   90.00
#
_symmetry.space_group_name_H-M   'P 1'
#
loop_
_entity.id
_entity.type
_entity.pdbx_description
1 polymer ?
#
loop_
_entity_poly.entity_id
_entity_poly.type
_entity_poly.pdbx_seq_one_letter_code
_entity_poly.pdbx_strand_id
1 'polypeptide(L)' 'METGGHLSPGAIVAREFGIPTVVNLPGILDRLHDGNQVEVDGSQGTLRRL' A
#
# COMPACT_ATOMS: atom_id res chain seq x y z
N MET A 1 -3.36 0.03 -0.68
CA MET A 1 -4.68 -0.16 -1.33
C MET A 1 -5.75 -0.09 -0.26
N GLU A 2 -6.90 0.52 -0.54
CA GLU A 2 -8.00 0.57 0.45
C GLU A 2 -8.67 -0.79 0.65
N THR A 3 -8.85 -1.54 -0.43
CA THR A 3 -9.46 -2.87 -0.44
C THR A 3 -8.47 -3.92 -0.94
N GLY A 4 -8.77 -5.19 -0.69
CA GLY A 4 -7.99 -6.35 -1.15
C GLY A 4 -7.08 -6.94 -0.06
N GLY A 5 -6.84 -8.25 -0.15
CA GLY A 5 -5.96 -8.99 0.76
C GLY A 5 -4.61 -9.35 0.13
N HIS A 6 -3.79 -10.12 0.85
CA HIS A 6 -2.45 -10.55 0.40
C HIS A 6 -2.42 -11.31 -0.93
N LEU A 7 -3.54 -11.94 -1.32
CA LEU A 7 -3.71 -12.67 -2.59
C LEU A 7 -4.53 -11.89 -3.62
N SER A 8 -4.80 -10.61 -3.37
CA SER A 8 -5.51 -9.78 -4.34
C SER A 8 -4.67 -9.56 -5.60
N PRO A 9 -5.30 -9.31 -6.77
CA PRO A 9 -4.58 -9.06 -8.01
C PRO A 9 -3.54 -7.95 -7.88
N GLY A 10 -3.86 -6.86 -7.17
CA GLY A 10 -2.91 -5.78 -6.92
C GLY A 10 -1.70 -6.20 -6.08
N ALA A 11 -1.89 -7.05 -5.06
CA ALA A 11 -0.80 -7.58 -4.26
C ALA A 11 0.09 -8.56 -5.04
N ILE A 12 -0.51 -9.38 -5.92
CA ILE A 12 0.22 -10.33 -6.78
C ILE A 12 1.10 -9.54 -7.76
N VAL A 13 0.49 -8.60 -8.48
CA VAL A 13 1.21 -7.75 -9.45
C VAL A 13 2.36 -7.03 -8.76
N ALA A 14 2.12 -6.36 -7.63
CA ALA A 14 3.18 -5.67 -6.89
C ALA A 14 4.39 -6.57 -6.58
N ARG A 15 4.15 -7.84 -6.23
CA ARG A 15 5.20 -8.83 -5.95
C ARG A 15 5.96 -9.22 -7.20
N GLU A 16 5.28 -9.40 -8.33
CA GLU A 16 5.92 -9.70 -9.63
C GLU A 16 6.85 -8.57 -10.07
N PHE A 17 6.50 -7.32 -9.77
CA PHE A 17 7.31 -6.14 -10.07
C PHE A 17 8.35 -5.81 -8.98
N GLY A 18 8.41 -6.56 -7.87
CA GLY A 18 9.34 -6.29 -6.77
C GLY A 18 9.06 -4.98 -6.03
N ILE A 19 7.82 -4.49 -6.08
CA ILE A 19 7.41 -3.22 -5.47
C ILE A 19 6.85 -3.49 -4.06
N PRO A 20 7.37 -2.85 -3.00
CA PRO A 20 6.79 -2.97 -1.66
C PRO A 20 5.35 -2.46 -1.66
N THR A 21 4.42 -3.25 -1.11
CA THR A 21 2.99 -2.95 -1.15
C THR A 21 2.30 -3.31 0.16
N VAL A 22 1.42 -2.41 0.60
CA VAL A 22 0.50 -2.62 1.73
C VAL A 22 -0.93 -2.52 1.23
N VAL A 23 -1.74 -3.52 1.59
CA VAL A 23 -3.14 -3.66 1.18
C VAL A 23 -4.07 -3.60 2.40
N ASN A 24 -5.38 -3.47 2.18
CA ASN A 24 -6.38 -3.41 3.23
C ASN A 24 -6.17 -2.25 4.24
N LEU A 25 -5.90 -1.04 3.72
CA LEU A 25 -5.80 0.19 4.52
C LEU A 25 -7.10 1.01 4.36
N PRO A 26 -8.18 0.71 5.10
CA PRO A 26 -9.45 1.41 4.97
C PRO A 26 -9.32 2.91 5.26
N GLY A 27 -9.89 3.76 4.39
CA GLY A 27 -9.87 5.21 4.54
C GLY A 27 -8.52 5.87 4.21
N ILE A 28 -7.57 5.12 3.64
CA ILE A 28 -6.26 5.67 3.29
C ILE A 28 -6.35 6.73 2.18
N LEU A 29 -7.33 6.59 1.27
CA LEU A 29 -7.54 7.54 0.17
C LEU A 29 -8.11 8.88 0.65
N ASP A 30 -8.81 8.90 1.78
CA ASP A 30 -9.28 10.14 2.42
C ASP A 30 -8.14 10.84 3.18
N ARG A 31 -7.16 10.06 3.66
CA ARG A 31 -6.04 10.57 4.45
C ARG A 31 -4.86 11.04 3.62
N LEU A 32 -4.57 10.39 2.50
CA LEU A 32 -3.47 10.72 1.61
C LEU A 32 -3.98 11.50 0.40
N HIS A 33 -3.31 12.60 0.10
CA HIS A 33 -3.59 13.42 -1.07
C HIS A 33 -2.39 13.43 -2.01
N ASP A 34 -2.64 13.77 -3.28
CA ASP A 34 -1.60 13.89 -4.28
C ASP A 34 -0.47 14.83 -3.83
N GLY A 35 0.77 14.43 -4.11
CA GLY A 35 1.97 15.15 -3.66
C GLY A 35 2.39 14.84 -2.22
N ASN A 36 1.63 14.05 -1.44
CA ASN A 36 2.10 13.55 -0.14
C ASN A 36 3.26 12.57 -0.34
N GLN A 37 4.37 12.83 0.34
CA GLN A 37 5.45 11.85 0.44
C GLN A 37 5.14 10.87 1.58
N VAL A 38 5.26 9.59 1.28
CA VAL A 38 5.01 8.51 2.22
C VAL A 38 6.12 7.47 2.08
N GLU A 39 6.47 6.84 3.20
CA GLU A 39 7.28 5.64 3.20
C GLU A 39 6.39 4.42 3.39
N VAL A 40 6.63 3.39 2.59
CA VAL A 40 5.90 2.13 2.60
C VAL A 40 6.85 1.01 2.98
N ASP A 41 6.57 0.33 4.08
CA ASP A 41 7.26 -0.90 4.48
C ASP A 41 6.36 -2.10 4.22
N GLY A 42 6.61 -2.76 3.09
CA GLY A 42 5.89 -3.97 2.69
C GLY A 42 6.21 -5.20 3.55
N SER A 43 7.28 -5.19 4.34
CA SER A 43 7.66 -6.29 5.22
C SER A 43 6.90 -6.27 6.54
N GLN A 44 6.74 -5.07 7.11
CA GLN A 44 5.97 -4.84 8.34
C GLN A 44 4.48 -4.59 8.06
N GLY A 45 4.12 -4.36 6.79
CA GLY A 45 2.75 -4.01 6.41
C GLY A 45 2.34 -2.61 6.87
N THR A 46 3.29 -1.68 6.96
CA THR A 46 3.05 -0.33 7.50
C THR A 46 3.32 0.76 6.48
N LEU A 47 2.66 1.90 6.69
CA LEU A 47 2.84 3.11 5.90
C LEU A 47 2.97 4.29 6.86
N ARG A 48 3.94 5.16 6.62
CA ARG A 48 4.14 6.39 7.39
C ARG A 48 4.27 7.60 6.47
N ARG A 49 3.74 8.74 6.91
CA ARG A 49 3.92 10.02 6.21
C ARG A 49 5.31 10.57 6.52
N LEU A 50 5.93 11.24 5.53
CA LEU A 50 7.18 11.97 5.69
C LEU A 50 6.92 13.45 6.03
#